data_AF-A0A661MUW3-F1
#
_entry.id   AF-A0A661MUW3-F1
#
_cell.length_a   1.000
_cell.length_b   1.000
_cell.length_c   1.000
_cell.angle_alpha   90.00
_cell.angle_beta   90.00
_cell.angle_gamma   90.00
#
_symmetry.space_group_name_H-M   'P 1'
#
loop_
_entity.id
_entity.type
_entity.pdbx_description
1 polymer ?
#
loop_
_entity_poly.entity_id
_entity_poly.type
_entity_poly.pdbx_seq_one_letter_code
_entity_poly.pdbx_strand_id
1 'polypeptide(L)'
;LNDLADRPPRALQQGAVLDLGGNRVRHLDTPHVPHCWEVRVLFEEVTGTLLCGDLFTQLGKGPALTSHAIIEPAKEAEAAFKATCLTPTTGATIRSLADLQPTVLGVMHGSSYNGNCASALRDLASVYDEMHAAAE
;
A
#
# COMPACT_ATOMS: atom_id res chain seq x y z
N LEU A 1 12.26 -17.59 -14.23
CA LEU A 1 12.54 -17.04 -12.87
C LEU A 1 14.04 -17.07 -12.57
N ASN A 2 14.73 -18.19 -12.83
CA ASN A 2 16.17 -18.34 -12.50
C ASN A 2 17.11 -18.04 -13.67
N ASP A 3 16.59 -17.46 -14.75
CA ASP A 3 17.27 -17.23 -16.03
C ASP A 3 17.71 -15.77 -16.24
N LEU A 4 17.24 -14.85 -15.39
CA LEU A 4 17.44 -13.40 -15.55
C LEU A 4 18.19 -12.72 -14.39
N ALA A 5 18.67 -13.47 -13.39
CA ALA A 5 19.31 -12.91 -12.21
C ALA A 5 20.70 -13.52 -11.97
N ASP A 6 21.68 -12.68 -11.64
CA ASP A 6 23.06 -13.09 -11.31
C ASP A 6 23.16 -13.99 -10.08
N ARG A 7 22.11 -14.00 -9.24
CA ARG A 7 21.96 -14.88 -8.09
C ARG A 7 20.53 -15.42 -8.00
N PRO A 8 20.32 -16.62 -7.43
CA PRO A 8 18.98 -17.16 -7.23
C PRO A 8 18.10 -16.18 -6.43
N PRO A 9 16.85 -15.93 -6.87
CA PRO A 9 15.94 -15.10 -6.11
C PRO A 9 15.63 -15.74 -4.76
N ARG A 10 15.61 -14.92 -3.70
CA ARG A 10 15.25 -15.35 -2.36
C ARG A 10 13.79 -15.00 -2.10
N ALA A 11 12.95 -16.01 -1.92
CA ALA A 11 11.59 -15.82 -1.43
C ALA A 11 11.62 -15.25 0.00
N LEU A 12 10.82 -14.22 0.25
CA LEU A 12 10.65 -13.64 1.58
C LEU A 12 9.36 -14.17 2.18
N GLN A 13 9.42 -14.50 3.46
CA GLN A 13 8.25 -14.89 4.26
C GLN A 13 7.56 -13.63 4.79
N GLN A 14 6.29 -13.76 5.15
CA GLN A 14 5.56 -12.72 5.86
C GLN A 14 6.37 -12.19 7.06
N GLY A 15 6.58 -10.88 7.13
CA GLY A 15 7.32 -10.22 8.20
C GLY A 15 8.85 -10.32 8.10
N ALA A 16 9.42 -10.97 7.08
CA ALA A 16 10.87 -11.04 6.91
C ALA A 16 11.48 -9.65 6.77
N VAL A 17 12.57 -9.39 7.50
CA VAL A 17 13.29 -8.11 7.47
C VAL A 17 14.57 -8.24 6.66
N LEU A 18 14.77 -7.30 5.73
CA LEU A 18 15.97 -7.10 4.96
C LEU A 18 16.79 -5.96 5.55
N ASP A 19 18.03 -6.26 5.95
CA ASP A 19 19.02 -5.22 6.25
C ASP A 19 19.66 -4.73 4.96
N LEU A 20 19.63 -3.41 4.74
CA LEU A 20 20.19 -2.73 3.58
C LEU A 20 21.47 -1.94 3.90
N GLY A 21 22.09 -2.16 5.06
CA GLY A 21 23.29 -1.45 5.49
C GLY A 21 23.00 -0.09 6.10
N GLY A 22 21.96 -0.02 6.95
CA GLY A 22 21.54 1.19 7.65
C GLY A 22 20.04 1.40 7.69
N ASN A 23 19.35 0.88 6.67
CA ASN A 23 17.89 0.81 6.60
C ASN A 23 17.42 -0.64 6.78
N ARG A 24 16.18 -0.82 7.25
CA ARG A 24 15.57 -2.13 7.45
C ARG A 24 14.22 -2.18 6.77
N VAL A 25 14.07 -3.06 5.79
CA VAL A 25 12.83 -3.21 5.04
C VAL A 25 12.12 -4.48 5.45
N ARG A 26 10.94 -4.34 6.05
CA ARG A 26 10.05 -5.45 6.40
C ARG A 26 9.12 -5.77 5.23
N HIS A 27 9.08 -7.04 4.85
CA HIS A 27 8.15 -7.58 3.87
C HIS A 27 6.79 -7.87 4.51
N LEU A 28 5.70 -7.44 3.86
CA LEU A 28 4.34 -7.65 4.33
C LEU A 28 3.46 -8.17 3.19
N ASP A 29 3.05 -9.42 3.27
CA ASP A 29 2.08 -10.05 2.37
C ASP A 29 0.69 -9.44 2.61
N THR A 30 0.05 -9.04 1.51
CA THR A 30 -1.31 -8.48 1.49
C THR A 30 -2.09 -9.10 0.34
N PRO A 31 -2.24 -10.45 0.30
CA PRO A 31 -2.79 -11.14 -0.85
C PRO A 31 -4.16 -10.58 -1.22
N HIS A 32 -4.40 -10.36 -2.52
CA HIS A 32 -5.59 -9.73 -3.07
C HIS A 32 -5.84 -8.26 -2.71
N VAL A 33 -4.93 -7.59 -1.98
CA VAL A 33 -5.12 -6.20 -1.53
C VAL A 33 -4.01 -5.29 -2.07
N PRO A 34 -4.31 -4.39 -3.03
CA PRO A 34 -5.63 -4.16 -3.63
C PRO A 34 -6.03 -5.17 -4.73
N HIS A 35 -5.10 -5.86 -5.39
CA HIS A 35 -5.43 -6.77 -6.50
C HIS A 35 -4.34 -7.79 -6.78
N CYS A 36 -4.65 -8.94 -7.39
CA CYS A 36 -3.72 -10.06 -7.63
C CYS A 36 -3.37 -10.87 -6.36
N TRP A 37 -2.96 -12.13 -6.56
CA TRP A 37 -2.69 -13.06 -5.46
C TRP A 37 -1.40 -12.71 -4.69
N GLU A 38 -0.42 -12.20 -5.41
CA GLU A 38 0.97 -12.07 -4.98
C GLU A 38 1.32 -10.75 -4.31
N VAL A 39 0.34 -9.89 -4.03
CA VAL A 39 0.61 -8.55 -3.51
C VAL A 39 1.32 -8.61 -2.19
N ARG A 40 2.25 -7.68 -2.07
CA ARG A 40 3.03 -7.38 -0.89
C ARG A 40 3.30 -5.89 -0.86
N VAL A 41 3.36 -5.34 0.34
CA VAL A 41 3.88 -4.01 0.61
C VAL A 41 5.18 -4.14 1.40
N LEU A 42 5.96 -3.07 1.41
CA LEU A 42 7.23 -3.02 2.14
C LEU A 42 7.19 -1.87 3.13
N PHE A 43 7.63 -2.11 4.36
CA PHE A 43 7.76 -1.08 5.38
C PHE A 43 9.23 -0.85 5.72
N GLU A 44 9.74 0.34 5.42
CA GLU A 44 11.09 0.74 5.82
C GLU A 44 11.04 1.31 7.25
N GLU A 45 11.61 0.56 8.18
CA GLU A 45 11.44 0.74 9.63
C GLU A 45 12.19 1.95 10.19
N VAL A 46 13.25 2.42 9.53
CA VAL A 46 14.11 3.49 10.04
C VAL A 46 13.49 4.86 9.77
N THR A 47 12.95 5.04 8.56
CA THR A 47 12.27 6.25 8.11
C THR A 47 10.77 6.24 8.42
N GLY A 48 10.19 5.07 8.66
CA GLY A 48 8.74 4.90 8.86
C GLY A 48 7.94 4.97 7.56
N THR A 49 8.55 4.60 6.43
CA THR A 49 7.92 4.68 5.11
C THR A 49 7.24 3.38 4.74
N LEU A 50 5.92 3.42 4.50
CA LEU A 50 5.18 2.31 3.90
C LEU A 50 5.15 2.48 2.37
N LEU A 51 5.80 1.59 1.64
CA LEU A 51 5.71 1.50 0.18
C LEU A 51 4.40 0.80 -0.19
N CYS A 52 3.42 1.58 -0.63
CA CYS A 52 2.00 1.23 -0.62
C CYS A 52 1.54 0.30 -1.76
N GLY A 53 2.41 -0.03 -2.72
CA GLY A 53 1.97 -0.64 -3.96
C GLY A 53 0.93 0.26 -4.65
N ASP A 54 -0.13 -0.35 -5.17
CA ASP A 54 -1.23 0.35 -5.84
C ASP A 54 -2.26 0.98 -4.88
N LEU A 55 -2.10 0.82 -3.55
CA LEU A 55 -2.94 1.56 -2.60
C LEU A 55 -2.72 3.08 -2.77
N PHE A 56 -3.81 3.83 -2.65
CA PHE A 56 -3.84 5.28 -2.86
C PHE A 56 -3.42 5.74 -4.27
N THR A 57 -3.66 4.92 -5.30
CA THR A 57 -3.45 5.34 -6.70
C THR A 57 -4.19 6.64 -6.99
N GLN A 58 -3.52 7.61 -7.60
CA GLN A 58 -4.06 8.93 -7.96
C GLN A 58 -3.87 9.15 -9.46
N LEU A 59 -4.79 9.91 -10.07
CA LEU A 59 -4.65 10.37 -11.44
C LEU A 59 -3.89 11.71 -11.51
N GLY A 60 -3.24 11.96 -12.65
CA GLY A 60 -2.62 13.25 -12.94
C GLY A 60 -1.19 13.42 -12.40
N LYS A 61 -0.73 14.67 -12.37
CA LYS A 61 0.65 15.04 -12.01
C LYS A 61 0.66 15.93 -10.76
N GLY A 62 0.54 15.30 -9.59
CA GLY A 62 0.71 15.98 -8.30
C GLY A 62 2.19 16.28 -7.98
N PRO A 63 2.46 16.98 -6.86
CA PRO A 63 3.82 17.13 -6.35
C PRO A 63 4.40 15.76 -5.93
N ALA A 64 5.73 15.68 -5.77
CA ALA A 64 6.37 14.43 -5.32
C ALA A 64 5.90 13.99 -3.92
N LEU A 65 5.64 14.96 -3.04
CA LEU A 65 5.22 14.76 -1.65
C LEU A 65 4.12 15.77 -1.31
N THR A 66 3.07 15.32 -0.62
CA THR A 66 1.96 16.16 -0.16
C THR A 66 1.55 15.81 1.27
N SER A 67 1.06 16.80 2.00
CA SER A 67 0.35 16.60 3.28
C SER A 67 -1.16 16.85 3.15
N HIS A 68 -1.63 17.23 1.95
CA HIS A 68 -3.05 17.35 1.64
C HIS A 68 -3.70 15.98 1.54
N ALA A 69 -5.00 15.90 1.85
CA ALA A 69 -5.75 14.64 1.82
C ALA A 69 -5.67 13.97 0.44
N ILE A 70 -5.39 12.66 0.45
CA ILE A 70 -5.22 11.83 -0.77
C ILE A 70 -6.37 10.84 -0.99
N ILE A 71 -7.38 10.82 -0.11
CA ILE A 71 -8.49 9.86 -0.15
C ILE A 71 -9.42 10.11 -1.34
N GLU A 72 -9.84 11.36 -1.58
CA GLU A 72 -10.72 11.67 -2.71
C GLU A 72 -10.05 11.39 -4.06
N PRO A 73 -8.80 11.80 -4.32
CA PRO A 73 -8.07 11.37 -5.52
C PRO A 73 -7.97 9.85 -5.68
N ALA A 74 -7.82 9.10 -4.57
CA ALA A 74 -7.78 7.65 -4.60
C ALA A 74 -9.14 7.04 -4.99
N LYS A 75 -10.24 7.58 -4.44
CA LYS A 75 -11.60 7.18 -4.81
C LYS A 75 -11.90 7.44 -6.29
N GLU A 76 -11.48 8.61 -6.80
CA GLU A 76 -11.64 8.96 -8.21
C GLU A 76 -10.89 7.98 -9.13
N ALA A 77 -9.65 7.63 -8.77
CA ALA A 77 -8.87 6.66 -9.53
C ALA A 77 -9.49 5.25 -9.47
N GLU A 78 -9.94 4.80 -8.30
CA GLU A 78 -10.63 3.52 -8.15
C GLU A 78 -11.92 3.48 -8.99
N ALA A 79 -12.71 4.55 -8.99
CA ALA A 79 -13.92 4.62 -9.81
C ALA A 79 -13.63 4.53 -11.31
N ALA A 80 -12.50 5.11 -11.75
CA ALA A 80 -12.08 5.08 -13.15
C ALA A 80 -11.52 3.72 -13.58
N PHE A 81 -10.65 3.11 -12.75
CA PHE A 81 -9.94 1.89 -13.11
C PHE A 81 -10.67 0.60 -12.70
N LYS A 82 -11.40 0.64 -11.58
CA LYS A 82 -12.00 -0.54 -10.94
C LYS A 82 -10.97 -1.64 -10.74
N ALA A 83 -9.79 -1.23 -10.29
CA ALA A 83 -8.61 -2.10 -10.22
C ALA A 83 -8.68 -3.05 -9.03
N THR A 84 -9.32 -2.64 -7.93
CA THR A 84 -9.31 -3.39 -6.68
C THR A 84 -10.21 -4.62 -6.77
N CYS A 85 -9.62 -5.78 -6.46
CA CYS A 85 -10.37 -7.01 -6.22
C CYS A 85 -10.96 -6.96 -4.81
N LEU A 86 -12.15 -6.38 -4.66
CA LEU A 86 -12.81 -6.24 -3.36
C LEU A 86 -13.11 -7.62 -2.75
N THR A 87 -12.72 -7.79 -1.49
CA THR A 87 -12.97 -8.99 -0.68
C THR A 87 -13.43 -8.57 0.71
N PRO A 88 -14.08 -9.46 1.49
CA PRO A 88 -14.42 -9.19 2.88
C PRO A 88 -13.22 -8.85 3.77
N THR A 89 -12.00 -9.17 3.32
CA THR A 89 -10.75 -8.91 4.05
C THR A 89 -10.05 -7.61 3.64
N THR A 90 -10.49 -6.93 2.57
CA THR A 90 -9.77 -5.77 2.01
C THR A 90 -9.57 -4.66 3.04
N GLY A 91 -10.64 -4.18 3.68
CA GLY A 91 -10.52 -3.12 4.69
C GLY A 91 -9.74 -3.58 5.93
N ALA A 92 -9.92 -4.83 6.39
CA ALA A 92 -9.20 -5.36 7.54
C ALA A 92 -7.67 -5.43 7.29
N THR A 93 -7.26 -5.85 6.10
CA THR A 93 -5.85 -5.88 5.70
C THR A 93 -5.26 -4.47 5.69
N ILE A 94 -5.92 -3.48 5.09
CA ILE A 94 -5.43 -2.10 5.06
C ILE A 94 -5.34 -1.51 6.47
N ARG A 95 -6.32 -1.78 7.35
CA ARG A 95 -6.27 -1.36 8.77
C ARG A 95 -5.05 -1.92 9.50
N SER A 96 -4.68 -3.18 9.25
CA SER A 96 -3.49 -3.78 9.89
C SER A 96 -2.19 -3.04 9.53
N LEU A 97 -2.12 -2.42 8.35
CA LEU A 97 -0.98 -1.61 7.94
C LEU A 97 -0.90 -0.30 8.73
N ALA A 98 -2.03 0.22 9.21
CA ALA A 98 -2.07 1.44 10.03
C ALA A 98 -1.44 1.23 11.41
N ASP A 99 -1.41 -0.02 11.92
CA ASP A 99 -0.81 -0.37 13.21
C ASP A 99 0.72 -0.25 13.20
N LEU A 100 1.34 -0.23 12.01
CA LEU A 100 2.76 0.08 11.83
C LEU A 100 3.07 1.55 12.13
N GLN A 101 2.04 2.41 12.19
CA GLN A 101 2.16 3.86 12.38
C GLN A 101 3.17 4.50 11.41
N PRO A 102 3.00 4.33 10.09
CA PRO A 102 3.89 4.96 9.12
C PRO A 102 3.87 6.48 9.28
N THR A 103 5.02 7.10 9.04
CA THR A 103 5.19 8.56 8.99
C THR A 103 5.09 9.08 7.55
N VAL A 104 5.34 8.21 6.58
CA VAL A 104 5.22 8.49 5.14
C VAL A 104 4.56 7.31 4.43
N LEU A 105 3.63 7.61 3.52
CA LEU A 105 3.11 6.67 2.53
C LEU A 105 3.84 6.92 1.21
N GLY A 106 4.70 5.99 0.81
CA GLY A 106 5.33 5.95 -0.51
C GLY A 106 4.35 5.38 -1.52
N VAL A 107 3.53 6.25 -2.12
CA VAL A 107 2.51 5.89 -3.12
C VAL A 107 3.18 5.59 -4.47
N MET A 108 2.82 4.48 -5.12
CA MET A 108 3.39 4.09 -6.42
C MET A 108 2.89 4.97 -7.57
N HIS A 109 1.60 5.29 -7.56
CA HIS A 109 0.93 6.07 -8.60
C HIS A 109 0.34 7.35 -7.99
N GLY A 110 1.10 8.44 -8.04
CA GLY A 110 0.66 9.73 -7.53
C GLY A 110 1.66 10.37 -6.59
N SER A 111 1.16 11.27 -5.74
CA SER A 111 1.97 11.96 -4.75
C SER A 111 2.18 11.05 -3.54
N SER A 112 3.42 10.95 -3.04
CA SER A 112 3.66 10.38 -1.72
C SER A 112 3.04 11.28 -0.65
N TYR A 113 2.75 10.73 0.54
CA TYR A 113 2.02 11.44 1.58
C TYR A 113 2.76 11.43 2.92
N ASN A 114 2.86 12.60 3.57
CA ASN A 114 3.49 12.77 4.89
C ASN A 114 2.60 13.47 5.93
N GLY A 115 1.27 13.38 5.76
CA GLY A 115 0.32 13.81 6.80
C GLY A 115 0.04 12.69 7.81
N ASN A 116 -1.21 12.58 8.28
CA ASN A 116 -1.62 11.53 9.22
C ASN A 116 -1.83 10.19 8.49
N CYS A 117 -0.74 9.48 8.23
CA CYS A 117 -0.73 8.27 7.41
C CYS A 117 -1.57 7.13 8.01
N ALA A 118 -1.57 6.96 9.34
CA ALA A 118 -2.39 5.96 10.00
C ALA A 118 -3.89 6.27 9.87
N SER A 119 -4.28 7.56 9.89
CA SER A 119 -5.66 7.95 9.57
C SER A 119 -5.97 7.66 8.11
N ALA A 120 -5.11 8.07 7.18
CA ALA A 120 -5.33 7.86 5.75
C ALA A 120 -5.53 6.38 5.39
N LEU A 121 -4.78 5.46 6.02
CA LEU A 121 -4.99 4.01 5.86
C LEU A 121 -6.36 3.55 6.39
N ARG A 122 -6.80 4.04 7.56
CA ARG A 122 -8.12 3.72 8.10
C ARG A 122 -9.26 4.30 7.26
N ASP A 123 -9.05 5.49 6.70
CA ASP A 123 -10.01 6.16 5.83
C ASP A 123 -10.15 5.39 4.50
N LEU A 124 -9.03 5.00 3.87
CA LEU A 124 -9.04 4.16 2.68
C LEU A 124 -9.70 2.79 2.94
N ALA A 125 -9.43 2.18 4.09
CA ALA A 125 -10.08 0.92 4.48
C ALA A 125 -11.60 1.08 4.60
N SER A 126 -12.08 2.18 5.18
CA SER A 126 -13.50 2.47 5.31
C SER A 126 -14.17 2.65 3.94
N VAL A 127 -13.50 3.35 3.02
CA VAL A 127 -13.95 3.48 1.62
C VAL A 127 -14.17 2.11 0.99
N TYR A 128 -13.19 1.20 1.11
CA TYR A 128 -13.31 -0.12 0.51
C TYR A 128 -14.35 -1.02 1.19
N ASP A 129 -14.55 -0.90 2.51
CA ASP A 129 -15.64 -1.59 3.21
C ASP A 129 -17.02 -1.11 2.70
N GLU A 130 -17.20 0.21 2.51
CA GLU A 130 -18.41 0.78 1.94
C GLU A 130 -18.65 0.28 0.51
N MET A 131 -17.62 0.26 -0.33
CA MET A 131 -17.71 -0.25 -1.70
C MET A 131 -18.04 -1.75 -1.76
N HIS A 132 -17.47 -2.55 -0.86
CA HIS A 132 -17.78 -3.98 -0.75
C HIS A 132 -19.23 -4.19 -0.32
N ALA A 133 -19.69 -3.50 0.72
CA ALA A 133 -21.07 -3.60 1.20
C ALA A 133 -22.10 -3.15 0.16
N ALA A 134 -21.78 -2.16 -0.68
CA ALA A 134 -22.65 -1.70 -1.75
C ALA A 134 -22.71 -2.67 -2.96
N ALA A 135 -21.81 -3.65 -3.03
CA ALA A 135 -21.77 -4.66 -4.10
C ALA A 135 -22.51 -5.97 -3.73
N GLU A 136 -22.92 -6.12 -2.46
CA GLU A 136 -23.76 -7.22 -1.96
C GLU A 136 -25.25 -6.98 -2.25
#